data_AF-A0A937F2W2-F1
#
_entry.id   AF-A0A937F2W2-F1
#
_cell.length_a   1.000
_cell.length_b   1.000
_cell.length_c   1.000
_cell.angle_alpha   90.00
_cell.angle_beta   90.00
_cell.angle_gamma   90.00
#
_symmetry.space_group_name_H-M   'P 1'
#
loop_
_entity.id
_entity.type
_entity.pdbx_description
1 polymer ?
#
loop_
_entity_poly.entity_id
_entity_poly.type
_entity_poly.pdbx_seq_one_letter_code
_entity_poly.pdbx_strand_id
1 'polypeptide(L)' 'MHYYPTCTVKLIEGTVDQSERSSLSDEQMAEGYVLICVAYPKADCVLETHKEEELFG' A
#
# COMPACT_ATOMS: atom_id res chain seq x y z
N MET A 1 -7.13 18.66 -8.85
CA MET A 1 -7.72 17.31 -8.78
C MET A 1 -6.55 16.36 -8.56
N HIS A 2 -6.38 15.88 -7.34
CA HIS A 2 -5.29 14.99 -6.97
C HIS A 2 -5.64 13.57 -7.44
N TYR A 3 -4.82 13.00 -8.33
CA TYR A 3 -5.02 11.65 -8.89
C TYR A 3 -4.09 10.68 -8.17
N TYR A 4 -4.36 10.44 -6.90
CA TYR A 4 -3.60 9.48 -6.10
C TYR A 4 -4.44 8.23 -5.87
N PRO A 5 -3.81 7.04 -5.81
CA PRO A 5 -4.53 5.80 -5.55
C PRO A 5 -5.16 5.84 -4.16
N THR A 6 -6.49 5.97 -4.11
CA THR A 6 -7.30 6.00 -2.87
C THR A 6 -7.24 4.70 -2.06
N CYS A 7 -6.69 3.63 -2.64
CA CYS A 7 -6.52 2.35 -2.00
C CYS A 7 -5.13 2.22 -1.31
N THR A 8 -4.43 3.33 -1.07
CA THR A 8 -3.11 3.34 -0.41
C THR A 8 -3.26 3.14 1.10
N VAL A 9 -2.56 2.15 1.63
CA VAL A 9 -2.47 1.84 3.06
C VAL A 9 -1.01 1.64 3.45
N LYS A 10 -0.73 1.55 4.76
CA LYS A 10 0.58 1.18 5.29
C LYS A 10 0.50 -0.14 6.06
N LEU A 11 1.35 -1.09 5.72
CA LEU A 11 1.49 -2.38 6.39
C LEU A 11 2.27 -2.20 7.69
N ILE A 12 1.63 -2.47 8.83
CA ILE A 12 2.24 -2.40 10.15
C ILE A 12 2.75 -3.78 10.58
N GLU A 13 1.94 -4.81 10.34
CA GLU A 13 2.29 -6.20 10.64
C GLU A 13 1.72 -7.14 9.58
N GLY A 14 2.37 -8.29 9.41
CA GLY A 14 1.99 -9.30 8.43
C GLY A 14 2.76 -9.20 7.12
N THR A 15 2.23 -9.83 6.08
CA THR A 15 2.84 -9.86 4.75
C THR A 15 1.78 -9.88 3.67
N VAL A 16 1.99 -9.09 2.62
CA VAL A 16 1.15 -9.05 1.43
C VAL A 16 2.00 -9.29 0.18
N ASP A 17 1.34 -9.70 -0.89
CA ASP A 17 1.90 -9.81 -2.23
C ASP A 17 1.19 -8.81 -3.14
N GLN A 18 1.96 -7.85 -3.65
CA GLN A 18 1.47 -6.79 -4.53
C GLN A 18 2.24 -6.74 -5.85
N SER A 19 2.82 -7.88 -6.28
CA SER A 19 3.65 -7.92 -7.50
C SER A 19 2.87 -7.73 -8.80
N GLU A 20 1.56 -7.99 -8.79
CA GLU A 20 0.70 -7.95 -9.99
C GLU A 20 0.54 -6.53 -10.56
N ARG A 21 0.51 -5.51 -9.70
CA ARG A 21 0.33 -4.12 -10.11
C ARG A 21 0.68 -3.17 -8.97
N SER A 22 1.82 -2.48 -9.05
CA SER A 22 2.14 -1.41 -8.12
C SER A 22 2.47 -0.15 -8.90
N SER A 23 1.70 0.92 -8.69
CA SER A 23 2.12 2.27 -9.08
C SER A 23 3.08 2.89 -8.06
N LEU A 24 3.44 2.13 -7.01
CA LEU A 24 4.39 2.54 -5.99
C LEU A 24 5.80 2.17 -6.44
N SER A 25 6.77 3.03 -6.14
CA SER A 25 8.19 2.71 -6.34
C SER A 25 8.66 1.64 -5.34
N ASP A 26 9.79 0.99 -5.61
CA ASP A 26 10.38 0.00 -4.71
C ASP A 26 10.66 0.58 -3.31
N GLU A 27 11.04 1.86 -3.23
CA GLU A 27 11.25 2.57 -1.96
C GLU A 27 9.95 2.71 -1.18
N GLN A 28 8.86 3.12 -1.84
CA GLN A 28 7.55 3.23 -1.20
C GLN A 28 7.04 1.86 -0.71
N MET A 29 7.27 0.80 -1.49
CA MET A 29 6.93 -0.56 -1.05
C MET A 29 7.79 -1.00 0.14
N ALA A 30 9.08 -0.64 0.16
CA ALA A 30 9.97 -0.94 1.28
C ALA A 30 9.60 -0.17 2.57
N GLU A 31 9.01 1.02 2.44
CA GLU A 31 8.44 1.79 3.56
C GLU A 31 7.10 1.23 4.08
N GLY A 32 6.62 0.14 3.46
CA GLY A 32 5.41 -0.56 3.86
C GLY A 32 4.14 -0.04 3.18
N TYR A 33 4.23 0.79 2.15
CA TYR A 33 3.04 1.21 1.41
C TYR A 33 2.51 0.11 0.49
N VAL A 34 1.19 -0.05 0.55
CA VAL A 34 0.46 -1.12 -0.12
C VAL A 34 -0.75 -0.55 -0.85
N LEU A 35 -1.02 -1.05 -2.05
CA LEU A 35 -2.28 -0.81 -2.77
C LEU A 35 -3.25 -1.96 -2.53
N ILE A 36 -4.16 -1.83 -1.57
CA ILE A 36 -5.02 -2.95 -1.14
C ILE A 36 -5.99 -3.43 -2.22
N CYS A 37 -6.27 -2.60 -3.21
CA CYS A 37 -7.16 -2.97 -4.30
C CYS A 37 -6.56 -4.05 -5.25
N VAL A 38 -5.28 -4.36 -5.09
CA VAL A 38 -4.54 -5.35 -5.90
C VAL A 38 -3.57 -6.20 -5.07
N ALA A 39 -3.48 -5.98 -3.75
CA ALA A 39 -2.63 -6.73 -2.86
C ALA A 39 -3.35 -7.96 -2.28
N TYR A 40 -2.65 -9.08 -2.21
CA TYR A 40 -3.15 -10.33 -1.62
C TYR A 40 -2.46 -10.61 -0.29
N PRO A 41 -3.19 -10.80 0.82
CA PRO A 41 -2.57 -11.16 2.10
C PRO A 41 -1.95 -12.55 2.02
N LYS A 42 -0.74 -12.70 2.57
CA LYS A 42 -0.05 -13.99 2.74
C LYS A 42 -0.01 -14.46 4.20
N ALA A 43 -0.48 -13.62 5.11
CA ALA A 43 -0.64 -13.87 6.54
C ALA A 43 -1.72 -12.93 7.10
N ASP A 44 -2.02 -13.06 8.39
CA ASP A 44 -2.78 -12.05 9.12
C ASP A 44 -2.05 -10.70 9.04
N CYS A 45 -2.78 -9.63 8.74
CA CYS A 45 -2.20 -8.31 8.49
C CYS A 45 -2.84 -7.23 9.36
N VAL A 46 -2.04 -6.28 9.80
CA VAL A 46 -2.48 -5.02 10.41
C VAL A 46 -2.12 -3.89 9.45
N LEU A 47 -3.12 -3.12 9.03
CA LEU A 47 -3.00 -2.07 8.03
C LEU A 47 -3.50 -0.74 8.59
N GLU A 48 -2.75 0.34 8.38
CA GLU A 48 -3.25 1.70 8.55
C GLU A 48 -3.84 2.21 7.23
N THR A 49 -5.11 2.60 7.25
CA THR A 49 -5.84 3.04 6.06
C THR A 49 -5.66 4.54 5.79
N HIS A 50 -6.09 4.99 4.61
CA HIS A 50 -6.10 6.41 4.19
C HIS A 50 -4.70 7.05 4.14
N LYS A 51 -3.74 6.35 3.55
CA LYS A 51 -2.33 6.77 3.50
C LYS A 51 -1.93 7.43 2.19
N GLU A 52 -2.88 7.69 1.31
CA GLU A 52 -2.67 8.40 0.05
C GLU A 52 -2.19 9.84 0.26
N GLU A 53 -2.66 10.55 1.30
CA GLU A 53 -2.21 11.92 1.57
C GLU A 53 -0.80 11.94 2.19
N GLU A 54 -0.46 10.97 3.03
CA GLU A 54 0.90 10.82 3.58
C GLU A 54 1.94 10.59 2.48
N LEU A 55 1.56 9.82 1.45
CA LEU A 55 2.47 9.41 0.38
C LEU A 55 2.58 10.40 -0.78
N PHE A 56 1.51 11.16 -1.06
CA PHE A 56 1.41 12.01 -2.25
C PHE A 56 1.04 13.48 -1.96
N GLY A 57 0.91 13.84 -0.68
CA GLY A 57 0.68 15.21 -0.21
C GLY A 57 1.90 16.12 -0.31
#